data_AF-A0A1V4VY15-F1
#
_entry.id   AF-A0A1V4VY15-F1
#
_cell.length_a   1.000
_cell.length_b   1.000
_cell.length_c   1.000
_cell.angle_alpha   90.00
_cell.angle_beta   90.00
_cell.angle_gamma   90.00
#
_symmetry.space_group_name_H-M   'P 1'
#
loop_
_entity.id
_entity.type
_entity.pdbx_description
1 polymer ?
#
loop_
_entity_poly.entity_id
_entity_poly.type
_entity_poly.pdbx_seq_one_letter_code
_entity_poly.pdbx_strand_id
1 'polypeptide(L)' 'MSDEIKVKPTPIQRNTLDVAIELTKLHFDKTGYESLEILERTFIELYSMVKMLERSSSDTLRKFIPENMK' A
#
# COMPACT_ATOMS: atom_id res chain seq x y z
N MET A 1 5.67 23.70 -36.60
CA MET A 1 4.61 22.77 -36.19
C MET A 1 5.13 22.05 -34.97
N SER A 2 4.76 22.54 -33.78
CA SER A 2 5.20 21.97 -32.51
C SER A 2 4.19 20.89 -32.15
N ASP A 3 4.45 19.66 -32.55
CA ASP A 3 3.58 18.54 -32.18
C ASP A 3 3.57 18.43 -30.64
N GLU A 4 2.40 18.66 -30.04
CA GLU A 4 2.16 18.46 -28.62
C GLU A 4 2.40 16.98 -28.28
N ILE A 5 3.59 16.66 -27.78
CA ILE A 5 3.89 15.33 -27.24
C ILE A 5 3.07 15.17 -25.96
N LYS A 6 1.86 14.60 -26.09
CA LYS A 6 1.03 14.15 -24.96
C LYS A 6 1.65 12.89 -24.36
N VAL A 7 2.67 13.07 -23.52
CA VAL A 7 3.13 12.01 -22.62
C VAL A 7 2.04 11.78 -21.57
N LYS A 8 1.30 10.66 -21.69
CA LYS A 8 0.52 10.16 -20.56
C LYS A 8 1.52 9.82 -19.45
N PRO A 9 1.40 10.38 -18.23
CA PRO A 9 2.25 9.99 -17.13
C PRO A 9 2.16 8.47 -16.99
N THR A 10 3.30 7.78 -17.05
CA THR A 10 3.33 6.38 -16.65
C THR A 10 2.83 6.36 -15.20
N PRO A 11 1.76 5.61 -14.89
CA PRO A 11 1.33 5.47 -13.50
C PRO A 11 2.54 5.07 -12.68
N ILE A 12 2.78 5.75 -11.55
CA ILE A 12 3.87 5.39 -10.64
C ILE A 12 3.72 3.89 -10.36
N GLN A 13 4.66 3.09 -10.87
CA GLN A 13 4.71 1.67 -10.61
C GLN A 13 5.23 1.52 -9.18
N ARG A 14 4.33 1.68 -8.20
CA ARG A 14 4.69 1.45 -6.79
C ARG A 14 5.02 -0.03 -6.63
N ASN A 15 6.26 -0.31 -6.29
CA ASN A 15 6.67 -1.66 -5.93
C ASN A 15 5.97 -2.05 -4.62
N THR A 16 5.48 -3.29 -4.52
CA THR A 16 4.90 -3.83 -3.29
C THR A 16 5.80 -3.64 -2.06
N LEU A 17 7.12 -3.79 -2.24
CA LEU A 17 8.10 -3.58 -1.18
C LEU A 17 8.08 -2.14 -0.67
N ASP A 18 8.11 -1.16 -1.59
CA ASP A 18 8.09 0.26 -1.23
C ASP A 18 6.80 0.63 -0.50
N VAL A 19 5.66 0.11 -0.96
CA VAL A 19 4.37 0.31 -0.30
C VAL A 19 4.38 -0.27 1.12
N ALA A 20 4.92 -1.47 1.30
CA ALA A 20 5.02 -2.08 2.62
C ALA A 20 5.92 -1.24 3.55
N ILE A 21 7.07 -0.76 3.07
CA ILE A 21 7.97 0.11 3.84
C ILE A 21 7.28 1.41 4.23
N GLU A 22 6.57 2.07 3.30
CA GLU A 22 5.81 3.29 3.57
C GLU A 22 4.74 3.06 4.64
N LEU A 23 4.00 1.96 4.55
CA LEU A 23 3.00 1.59 5.55
C LEU A 23 3.61 1.31 6.92
N THR A 24 4.76 0.61 6.96
CA THR A 24 5.46 0.33 8.22
C THR A 24 5.97 1.60 8.88
N LYS A 25 6.45 2.58 8.09
CA LYS A 25 6.82 3.92 8.59
C LYS A 25 5.61 4.68 9.11
N LEU A 26 4.51 4.71 8.36
CA LEU A 26 3.29 5.39 8.79
C LEU A 26 2.71 4.78 10.08
N HIS A 27 2.80 3.46 10.22
CA HIS A 27 2.41 2.77 11.45
C HIS A 27 3.33 3.16 12.60
N PHE A 28 4.66 3.15 12.38
CA PHE A 28 5.64 3.60 13.36
C PHE A 28 5.37 5.02 13.86
N ASP A 29 5.12 5.96 12.95
CA ASP A 29 4.88 7.36 13.31
C ASP A 29 3.65 7.54 14.21
N LYS A 30 2.71 6.58 14.18
CA LYS A 30 1.48 6.60 15.00
C LYS A 30 1.61 5.85 16.32
N THR A 31 2.31 4.71 16.33
CA THR A 31 2.32 3.81 17.50
C THR A 31 3.66 3.77 18.22
N GLY A 32 4.75 4.15 17.55
CA GLY A 32 6.10 3.76 17.93
C GLY A 32 6.34 2.26 17.79
N TYR A 33 7.61 1.84 17.93
CA TYR A 33 7.99 0.43 18.12
C TYR A 33 8.90 0.34 19.33
N GLU A 34 8.60 -0.60 20.22
CA GLU A 34 9.36 -0.82 21.46
C GLU A 34 10.52 -1.82 21.26
N SER A 35 10.50 -2.59 20.16
CA SER A 35 11.53 -3.57 19.83
C SER A 35 11.63 -3.83 18.33
N LEU A 36 12.79 -4.37 17.91
CA LEU A 36 13.03 -4.81 16.53
C LEU A 36 12.07 -5.93 16.11
N GLU A 37 11.74 -6.85 17.02
CA GLU A 37 10.83 -7.97 16.76
C GLU A 37 9.42 -7.49 16.38
N ILE A 38 8.92 -6.44 17.04
CA ILE A 38 7.62 -5.85 16.70
C ILE A 38 7.68 -5.21 15.31
N LEU A 39 8.76 -4.49 15.00
CA LEU A 39 8.96 -3.89 13.67
C LEU A 39 8.96 -4.96 12.57
N GLU A 40 9.71 -6.06 12.76
CA GLU A 40 9.78 -7.17 11.81
C GLU A 40 8.40 -7.80 11.59
N ARG A 41 7.68 -8.09 12.68
CA ARG A 41 6.32 -8.65 12.61
C ARG A 41 5.36 -7.72 11.86
N THR A 42 5.34 -6.43 12.22
CA THR A 42 4.48 -5.44 11.58
C THR A 42 4.82 -5.28 10.10
N PHE A 43 6.10 -5.29 9.73
CA PHE A 43 6.50 -5.27 8.32
C PHE A 43 5.97 -6.50 7.56
N ILE A 44 6.13 -7.70 8.11
CA ILE A 44 5.65 -8.95 7.49
C ILE A 44 4.13 -8.93 7.29
N GLU A 45 3.38 -8.50 8.30
CA GLU A 45 1.92 -8.37 8.23
C GLU A 45 1.49 -7.41 7.13
N LEU A 46 2.09 -6.22 7.09
CA LEU A 46 1.77 -5.19 6.09
C LEU A 46 2.18 -5.63 4.67
N TYR A 47 3.35 -6.23 4.50
CA TYR A 47 3.79 -6.76 3.21
C TYR A 47 2.85 -7.86 2.71
N SER A 48 2.46 -8.79 3.59
CA SER A 48 1.52 -9.87 3.27
C SER A 48 0.16 -9.31 2.84
N MET A 49 -0.33 -8.29 3.55
CA MET A 49 -1.57 -7.60 3.20
C MET A 49 -1.48 -6.95 1.82
N VAL A 50 -0.42 -6.18 1.53
CA VAL A 50 -0.26 -5.55 0.20
C VAL A 50 -0.22 -6.61 -0.91
N LYS A 51 0.47 -7.73 -0.70
CA LYS A 51 0.50 -8.85 -1.67
C LYS A 51 -0.86 -9.51 -1.86
N MET A 52 -1.66 -9.64 -0.81
CA MET A 52 -3.04 -10.10 -0.95
C MET A 52 -3.91 -9.12 -1.74
N LEU A 53 -3.79 -7.83 -1.44
CA LEU A 53 -4.56 -6.77 -2.11
C LEU A 53 -4.20 -6.67 -3.61
N GLU A 54 -2.93 -6.83 -3.96
CA GLU A 54 -2.44 -6.87 -5.36
C GLU A 54 -3.12 -7.98 -6.17
N ARG A 55 -3.48 -9.10 -5.52
CA ARG A 55 -4.14 -10.26 -6.14
C ARG A 55 -5.67 -10.24 -6.01
N SER A 56 -6.22 -9.27 -5.29
CA SER A 56 -7.65 -9.20 -5.00
C SER A 56 -8.37 -8.29 -6.00
N SER A 57 -9.56 -8.69 -6.46
CA SER A 57 -10.39 -7.81 -7.29
C SER A 57 -10.96 -6.65 -6.48
N SER A 58 -11.17 -5.50 -7.11
CA SER A 58 -11.79 -4.32 -6.47
C SER A 58 -13.13 -4.67 -5.80
N ASP A 59 -13.94 -5.52 -6.43
CA ASP A 59 -15.23 -5.97 -5.89
C ASP A 59 -15.08 -6.78 -4.60
N THR A 60 -14.00 -7.54 -4.47
CA THR A 60 -13.68 -8.29 -3.24
C THR A 60 -13.28 -7.33 -2.14
N LEU A 61 -12.47 -6.32 -2.46
CA LEU A 61 -12.02 -5.30 -1.50
C LEU A 61 -13.16 -4.43 -0.98
N ARG A 62 -14.14 -4.10 -1.83
CA ARG A 62 -15.35 -3.37 -1.43
C ARG A 62 -16.13 -4.06 -0.33
N LYS A 63 -16.05 -5.38 -0.19
CA LYS A 63 -16.74 -6.12 0.89
C LYS A 63 -16.17 -5.85 2.28
N PHE A 64 -14.93 -5.38 2.37
CA PHE A 64 -14.27 -5.04 3.63
C PHE A 64 -14.50 -3.59 4.05
N ILE A 65 -15.10 -2.76 3.18
CA ILE A 65 -15.49 -1.39 3.52
C ILE A 65 -16.80 -1.46 4.33
N PRO A 66 -16.85 -0.87 5.54
CA PRO A 66 -18.08 -0.76 6.31
C PRO A 66 -19.21 -0.15 5.49
N GLU A 67 -20.46 -0.64 5.64
CA GLU A 67 -21.61 -0.16 4.85
C GLU A 67 -21.85 1.35 4.96
N ASN A 68 -21.48 1.97 6.10
CA ASN A 68 -21.58 3.41 6.31
C ASN A 68 -20.50 4.25 5.58
N MET A 69 -19.56 3.60 4.89
CA MET A 69 -18.51 4.21 4.07
C MET A 69 -18.56 3.76 2.59
N LYS A 70 -19.57 2.97 2.20
CA LYS A 70 -19.79 2.56 0.81
C LYS A 70 -20.52 3.62 -0.01
#